data_AF-D5GPS1-F1
#
_entry.id   AF-D5GPS1-F1
#
_cell.length_a   1.000
_cell.length_b   1.000
_cell.length_c   1.000
_cell.angle_alpha   90.00
_cell.angle_beta   90.00
_cell.angle_gamma   90.00
#
_symmetry.space_group_name_H-M   'P 1'
#
loop_
_entity.id
_entity.type
_entity.pdbx_description
1 polymer ?
#
loop_
_entity_poly.entity_id
_entity_poly.type
_entity_poly.pdbx_seq_one_letter_code
_entity_poly.pdbx_strand_id
1 'polypeptide(L)'
;MDGSTVLRIATELKEFGNKAFKAGDTELGLDKYEKGLRYLAEYPALVEGDPPQVFQSIKALKFILYSNIALLHNKQKGYREAEDAATKALAIEEVAGPERAKALYRRATAKVALKDEDGALDDLKEAHKLAPDNAAVTKELDAAKKKLAARKEKEKEAYKKFFS
;
A
#
# COMPACT_ATOMS: atom_id res chain seq x y z
N MET A 1 -20.69 -15.89 12.95
CA MET A 1 -21.01 -14.46 12.77
C MET A 1 -21.29 -14.27 11.29
N ASP A 2 -22.37 -13.59 10.90
CA ASP A 2 -22.64 -13.33 9.48
C ASP A 2 -21.68 -12.27 8.89
N GLY A 3 -21.62 -12.21 7.55
CA GLY A 3 -20.70 -11.30 6.85
C GLY A 3 -20.98 -9.82 7.13
N SER A 4 -22.24 -9.45 7.37
CA SER A 4 -22.64 -8.07 7.67
C SER A 4 -22.10 -7.60 9.03
N THR A 5 -22.14 -8.47 10.03
CA THR A 5 -21.63 -8.20 11.37
C THR A 5 -20.11 -8.09 11.36
N VAL A 6 -19.43 -8.99 10.64
CA VAL A 6 -17.97 -8.95 10.45
C VAL A 6 -17.55 -7.63 9.77
N LEU A 7 -18.23 -7.26 8.68
CA LEU A 7 -17.97 -6.02 7.95
C LEU A 7 -18.15 -4.78 8.84
N ARG A 8 -19.22 -4.74 9.65
CA ARG A 8 -19.47 -3.63 10.58
C ARG A 8 -18.35 -3.49 11.61
N ILE A 9 -17.97 -4.58 12.28
CA ILE A 9 -16.92 -4.55 13.31
C ILE A 9 -15.58 -4.12 12.70
N ALA A 10 -15.20 -4.69 11.56
CA ALA A 10 -13.96 -4.31 10.88
C ALA A 10 -13.97 -2.84 10.44
N THR A 11 -15.14 -2.31 10.05
CA THR A 11 -15.29 -0.89 9.69
C THR A 11 -15.12 0.02 10.91
N GLU A 12 -15.70 -0.33 12.06
CA GLU A 12 -15.50 0.40 13.31
C GLU A 12 -14.03 0.40 13.74
N LEU A 13 -13.35 -0.75 13.61
CA LEU A 13 -11.91 -0.88 13.88
C LEU A 13 -11.06 0.00 12.96
N LYS A 14 -11.40 0.07 11.67
CA LYS A 14 -10.76 1.01 10.73
C LYS A 14 -10.94 2.46 11.21
N GLU A 15 -12.12 2.85 11.68
CA GLU A 15 -12.34 4.21 12.18
C GLU A 15 -11.58 4.50 13.48
N PHE A 16 -11.46 3.53 14.39
CA PHE A 16 -10.60 3.67 15.56
C PHE A 16 -9.12 3.80 15.18
N GLY A 17 -8.65 3.02 14.21
CA GLY A 17 -7.29 3.14 13.67
C GLY A 17 -7.04 4.51 13.03
N ASN A 18 -8.01 5.02 12.27
CA ASN A 18 -7.95 6.36 11.67
C ASN A 18 -7.86 7.46 12.76
N LYS A 19 -8.63 7.34 13.84
CA LYS A 19 -8.59 8.28 14.97
C LYS A 19 -7.25 8.25 15.69
N ALA A 20 -6.74 7.06 16.02
CA ALA A 20 -5.44 6.88 16.64
C ALA A 20 -4.32 7.46 15.79
N PHE A 21 -4.32 7.16 14.49
CA PHE A 21 -3.36 7.70 13.54
C PHE A 21 -3.38 9.24 13.46
N LYS A 22 -4.57 9.85 13.44
CA LYS A 22 -4.72 11.31 13.46
C LYS A 22 -4.23 11.93 14.77
N ALA A 23 -4.33 11.21 15.88
CA ALA A 23 -3.78 11.62 17.18
C ALA A 23 -2.25 11.38 17.30
N GLY A 24 -1.61 10.83 16.26
CA GLY A 24 -0.17 10.52 16.26
C GLY A 24 0.18 9.17 16.87
N ASP A 25 -0.80 8.44 17.41
CA ASP A 25 -0.61 7.11 17.97
C ASP A 25 -0.60 6.05 16.85
N THR A 26 0.58 5.88 16.26
CA THR A 26 0.78 4.92 15.17
C THR A 26 0.72 3.46 15.63
N GLU A 27 1.07 3.17 16.88
CA GLU A 27 1.05 1.80 17.40
C GLU A 27 -0.39 1.32 17.61
N LEU A 28 -1.21 2.14 18.28
CA LEU A 28 -2.63 1.85 18.42
C LEU A 28 -3.33 1.81 17.05
N GLY A 29 -2.94 2.68 16.12
CA GLY A 29 -3.42 2.65 14.75
C GLY A 29 -3.22 1.29 14.08
N LEU A 30 -2.00 0.74 14.16
CA LEU A 30 -1.66 -0.58 13.63
C LEU A 30 -2.48 -1.69 14.30
N ASP A 31 -2.52 -1.73 15.64
CA ASP A 31 -3.29 -2.74 16.38
C ASP A 31 -4.75 -2.79 15.91
N LYS A 32 -5.39 -1.63 15.72
CA LYS A 32 -6.79 -1.57 15.27
C LYS A 32 -6.96 -2.05 13.83
N TYR A 33 -6.07 -1.68 12.91
CA TYR A 33 -6.16 -2.17 11.53
C TYR A 33 -5.94 -3.68 11.43
N GLU A 34 -4.93 -4.21 12.14
CA GLU A 34 -4.65 -5.64 12.19
C GLU A 34 -5.79 -6.42 12.84
N LYS A 35 -6.38 -5.88 13.91
CA LYS A 35 -7.59 -6.46 14.51
C LYS A 35 -8.73 -6.51 13.51
N GLY A 36 -8.91 -5.45 12.72
CA GLY A 36 -9.89 -5.42 11.62
C GLY A 36 -9.65 -6.56 10.62
N LEU A 37 -8.40 -6.76 10.20
CA LEU A 37 -8.03 -7.85 9.30
C LEU A 37 -8.30 -9.23 9.90
N ARG A 38 -8.04 -9.44 11.20
CA ARG A 38 -8.38 -10.69 11.90
C ARG A 38 -9.88 -10.99 11.80
N TYR A 39 -10.75 -10.01 12.07
CA TYR A 39 -12.20 -10.20 11.89
C TYR A 39 -12.58 -10.56 10.46
N LEU A 40 -11.98 -9.91 9.45
CA LEU A 40 -12.23 -10.24 8.05
C LEU A 40 -11.71 -11.63 7.66
N ALA A 41 -10.67 -12.14 8.34
CA ALA A 41 -10.08 -13.45 8.07
C ALA A 41 -10.93 -14.61 8.63
N GLU A 42 -11.65 -14.39 9.73
CA GLU A 42 -12.64 -15.34 10.30
C GLU A 42 -13.84 -15.58 9.37
N TYR A 43 -13.94 -14.81 8.27
CA TYR A 43 -14.97 -14.95 7.26
C TYR A 43 -14.37 -15.28 5.87
N PRO A 44 -13.80 -16.49 5.69
CA PRO A 44 -13.01 -16.83 4.51
C PRO A 44 -13.85 -17.06 3.24
N ALA A 45 -15.15 -17.34 3.38
CA ALA A 45 -16.07 -17.59 2.27
C ALA A 45 -17.47 -17.07 2.62
N LEU A 46 -18.26 -16.78 1.58
CA LEU A 46 -19.67 -16.37 1.74
C LEU A 46 -20.49 -17.51 2.35
N VAL A 47 -21.35 -17.19 3.31
CA VAL A 47 -22.37 -18.09 3.85
C VAL A 47 -23.70 -17.90 3.11
N GLU A 48 -24.54 -18.92 3.17
CA GLU A 48 -25.89 -18.86 2.60
C GLU A 48 -26.71 -17.72 3.24
N GLY A 49 -27.31 -16.87 2.41
CA GLY A 49 -28.08 -15.70 2.84
C GLY A 49 -27.31 -14.38 2.90
N ASP A 50 -26.00 -14.38 2.62
CA ASP A 50 -25.23 -13.14 2.56
C ASP A 50 -25.67 -12.24 1.39
N PRO A 51 -25.81 -10.91 1.61
CA PRO A 51 -26.05 -9.98 0.52
C PRO A 51 -24.89 -10.01 -0.49
N PRO A 52 -25.16 -9.99 -1.81
CA PRO A 52 -24.12 -10.04 -2.84
C PRO A 52 -23.04 -8.95 -2.70
N GLN A 53 -23.38 -7.81 -2.10
CA GLN A 53 -22.49 -6.67 -1.92
C GLN A 53 -21.54 -6.79 -0.71
N VAL A 54 -21.84 -7.66 0.25
CA VAL A 54 -21.02 -7.83 1.46
C VAL A 54 -19.62 -8.32 1.10
N PHE A 55 -19.52 -9.26 0.16
CA PHE A 55 -18.23 -9.78 -0.28
C PHE A 55 -17.33 -8.69 -0.89
N GLN A 56 -17.89 -7.87 -1.78
CA GLN A 56 -17.19 -6.76 -2.41
C GLN A 56 -16.76 -5.72 -1.38
N SER A 57 -17.63 -5.44 -0.40
CA SER A 57 -17.35 -4.51 0.69
C SER A 57 -16.24 -5.02 1.62
N ILE A 58 -16.21 -6.33 1.91
CA ILE A 58 -15.15 -6.98 2.66
C ILE A 58 -13.81 -6.88 1.92
N LYS A 59 -13.78 -7.17 0.61
CA LYS A 59 -12.56 -7.01 -0.21
C LYS A 59 -12.07 -5.57 -0.24
N ALA A 60 -12.96 -4.62 -0.46
CA ALA A 60 -12.64 -3.20 -0.45
C ALA A 60 -12.09 -2.76 0.92
N LEU A 61 -12.70 -3.20 2.02
CA LEU A 61 -12.22 -2.88 3.36
C LEU A 61 -10.86 -3.53 3.65
N LYS A 62 -10.65 -4.78 3.25
CA LYS A 62 -9.37 -5.49 3.38
C LYS A 62 -8.24 -4.75 2.63
N PHE A 63 -8.53 -4.26 1.43
CA PHE A 63 -7.61 -3.40 0.67
C PHE A 63 -7.23 -2.15 1.47
N ILE A 64 -8.23 -1.44 2.00
CA ILE A 64 -8.01 -0.18 2.73
C ILE A 64 -7.17 -0.43 3.99
N LEU A 65 -7.47 -1.50 4.74
CA LEU A 65 -6.74 -1.85 5.96
C LEU A 65 -5.26 -2.15 5.66
N TYR A 66 -4.97 -3.02 4.68
CA TYR A 66 -3.59 -3.30 4.27
C TYR A 66 -2.86 -2.06 3.77
N SER A 67 -3.54 -1.25 2.95
CA SER A 67 -2.98 0.00 2.47
C SER A 67 -2.62 0.92 3.65
N ASN A 68 -3.48 1.05 4.65
CA ASN A 68 -3.22 1.90 5.82
C ASN A 68 -2.11 1.33 6.71
N ILE A 69 -2.04 0.03 6.91
CA ILE A 69 -0.91 -0.62 7.62
C ILE A 69 0.41 -0.27 6.93
N ALA A 70 0.46 -0.33 5.60
CA ALA A 70 1.66 0.07 4.85
C ALA A 70 2.05 1.54 5.06
N LEU A 71 1.07 2.45 5.20
CA LEU A 71 1.34 3.84 5.55
C LEU A 71 1.97 3.98 6.94
N LEU A 72 1.45 3.27 7.93
CA LEU A 72 1.90 3.39 9.32
C LEU A 72 3.29 2.77 9.49
N HIS A 73 3.56 1.62 8.87
CA HIS A 73 4.90 1.03 8.85
C HIS A 73 5.93 1.92 8.14
N ASN A 74 5.58 2.55 7.01
CA ASN A 74 6.46 3.54 6.38
C ASN A 74 6.82 4.69 7.33
N LYS A 75 5.87 5.18 8.14
CA LYS A 75 6.12 6.22 9.15
C LYS A 75 7.03 5.75 10.27
N GLN A 76 6.94 4.49 10.65
CA GLN A 76 7.80 3.85 11.65
C GLN A 76 9.13 3.36 11.08
N LYS A 77 9.39 3.56 9.79
CA LYS A 77 10.56 3.04 9.07
C LYS A 77 10.64 1.51 9.03
N GLY A 78 9.52 0.81 9.26
CA GLY A 78 9.35 -0.62 9.05
C GLY A 78 9.12 -0.93 7.57
N TYR A 79 10.15 -0.75 6.74
CA TYR A 79 9.97 -0.74 5.29
C TYR A 79 9.63 -2.11 4.72
N ARG A 80 10.08 -3.21 5.33
CA ARG A 80 9.74 -4.57 4.84
C ARG A 80 8.27 -4.88 5.10
N GLU A 81 7.79 -4.54 6.28
CA GLU A 81 6.39 -4.67 6.70
C GLU A 81 5.49 -3.78 5.84
N ALA A 82 5.95 -2.58 5.51
CA ALA A 82 5.24 -1.67 4.61
C ALA A 82 5.11 -2.23 3.19
N GLU A 83 6.19 -2.81 2.63
CA GLU A 83 6.17 -3.45 1.32
C GLU A 83 5.23 -4.66 1.28
N ASP A 84 5.31 -5.54 2.29
CA ASP A 84 4.46 -6.72 2.40
C ASP A 84 2.97 -6.33 2.50
N ALA A 85 2.63 -5.40 3.40
CA ALA A 85 1.26 -4.92 3.55
C ALA A 85 0.72 -4.27 2.26
N ALA A 86 1.51 -3.43 1.59
CA ALA A 86 1.09 -2.82 0.33
C ALA A 86 0.93 -3.86 -0.79
N THR A 87 1.77 -4.90 -0.82
CA THR A 87 1.65 -6.01 -1.76
C THR A 87 0.37 -6.80 -1.53
N LYS A 88 0.03 -7.08 -0.27
CA LYS A 88 -1.25 -7.71 0.10
C LYS A 88 -2.46 -6.86 -0.27
N ALA A 89 -2.37 -5.53 -0.18
CA ALA A 89 -3.42 -4.65 -0.69
C ALA A 89 -3.56 -4.78 -2.21
N LEU A 90 -2.46 -4.71 -2.96
CA LEU A 90 -2.46 -4.71 -4.42
C LEU A 90 -2.88 -6.05 -5.06
N ALA A 91 -2.79 -7.15 -4.31
CA ALA A 91 -3.33 -8.45 -4.67
C ALA A 91 -4.87 -8.50 -4.72
N ILE A 92 -5.56 -7.47 -4.20
CA ILE A 92 -7.02 -7.32 -4.33
C ILE A 92 -7.27 -6.48 -5.60
N GLU A 93 -7.59 -7.16 -6.69
CA GLU A 93 -7.67 -6.57 -8.04
C GLU A 93 -8.93 -5.74 -8.26
N GLU A 94 -9.99 -5.98 -7.46
CA GLU A 94 -11.27 -5.27 -7.59
C GLU A 94 -11.17 -3.80 -7.19
N VAL A 95 -10.09 -3.38 -6.52
CA VAL A 95 -9.85 -1.99 -6.15
C VAL A 95 -8.92 -1.32 -7.14
N ALA A 96 -9.45 -0.32 -7.83
CA ALA A 96 -8.78 0.46 -8.86
C ALA A 96 -8.72 1.97 -8.51
N GLY A 97 -8.14 2.76 -9.41
CA GLY A 97 -8.16 4.22 -9.33
C GLY A 97 -7.32 4.79 -8.18
N PRO A 98 -7.76 5.90 -7.55
CA PRO A 98 -6.96 6.64 -6.57
C PRO A 98 -6.51 5.84 -5.34
N GLU A 99 -7.33 4.89 -4.88
CA GLU A 99 -6.96 4.04 -3.74
C GLU A 99 -5.83 3.07 -4.09
N ARG A 100 -5.88 2.49 -5.30
CA ARG A 100 -4.78 1.67 -5.85
C ARG A 100 -3.50 2.48 -6.03
N ALA A 101 -3.61 3.73 -6.51
CA ALA A 101 -2.48 4.64 -6.62
C ALA A 101 -1.80 4.90 -5.26
N LYS A 102 -2.59 5.07 -4.18
CA LYS A 102 -2.04 5.22 -2.81
C LYS A 102 -1.27 3.99 -2.35
N ALA A 103 -1.79 2.78 -2.59
CA ALA A 103 -1.11 1.54 -2.22
C ALA A 103 0.22 1.36 -3.00
N LEU A 104 0.22 1.64 -4.32
CA LEU A 104 1.43 1.63 -5.14
C LEU A 104 2.46 2.64 -4.63
N TYR A 105 2.04 3.86 -4.34
CA TYR A 105 2.93 4.89 -3.78
C TYR A 105 3.54 4.49 -2.43
N ARG A 106 2.74 3.87 -1.55
CA ARG A 106 3.21 3.35 -0.25
C ARG A 106 4.22 2.21 -0.43
N ARG A 107 4.01 1.32 -1.40
CA ARG A 107 4.98 0.26 -1.73
C ARG A 107 6.26 0.82 -2.33
N ALA A 108 6.16 1.78 -3.24
CA ALA A 108 7.31 2.45 -3.82
C ALA A 108 8.16 3.14 -2.75
N THR A 109 7.53 3.83 -1.80
CA THR A 109 8.22 4.48 -0.67
C THR A 109 9.06 3.46 0.12
N ALA A 110 8.48 2.29 0.40
CA ALA A 110 9.18 1.20 1.09
C ALA A 110 10.35 0.66 0.25
N LYS A 111 10.12 0.38 -1.04
CA LYS A 111 11.14 -0.12 -1.96
C LYS A 111 12.32 0.83 -2.15
N VAL A 112 12.07 2.15 -2.23
CA VAL A 112 13.15 3.16 -2.26
C VAL A 112 14.04 3.03 -1.02
N ALA A 113 13.44 2.89 0.17
CA ALA A 113 14.19 2.73 1.41
C ALA A 113 14.95 1.39 1.49
N LEU A 114 14.39 0.34 0.87
CA LEU A 114 15.01 -0.98 0.73
C LEU A 114 16.01 -1.08 -0.43
N LYS A 115 16.24 0.02 -1.16
CA LYS A 115 17.13 0.12 -2.33
C LYS A 115 16.68 -0.70 -3.55
N ASP A 116 15.41 -1.12 -3.58
CA ASP A 116 14.77 -1.63 -4.80
C ASP A 116 14.29 -0.45 -5.66
N GLU A 117 15.24 0.18 -6.35
CA GLU A 117 14.98 1.37 -7.16
C GLU A 117 14.12 1.07 -8.39
N ASP A 118 14.36 -0.08 -9.03
CA ASP A 118 13.66 -0.46 -10.25
C ASP A 118 12.20 -0.83 -9.94
N GLY A 119 11.97 -1.62 -8.88
CA GLY A 119 10.62 -1.92 -8.42
C GLY A 119 9.86 -0.70 -7.90
N ALA A 120 10.54 0.25 -7.25
CA ALA A 120 9.93 1.51 -6.84
C ALA A 120 9.51 2.37 -8.04
N LEU A 121 10.36 2.43 -9.07
CA LEU A 121 10.07 3.20 -10.28
C LEU A 121 8.84 2.65 -11.02
N ASP A 122 8.70 1.32 -11.09
CA ASP A 122 7.54 0.70 -11.74
C ASP A 122 6.24 0.97 -10.97
N ASP A 123 6.28 0.88 -9.64
CA ASP A 123 5.14 1.23 -8.79
C ASP A 123 4.76 2.72 -8.95
N LEU A 124 5.75 3.63 -9.03
CA LEU A 124 5.50 5.07 -9.22
C LEU A 124 4.92 5.41 -10.60
N LYS A 125 5.39 4.74 -11.66
CA LYS A 125 4.81 4.90 -13.01
C LYS A 125 3.34 4.52 -13.00
N GLU A 126 3.01 3.37 -12.40
CA GLU A 126 1.64 2.89 -12.35
C GLU A 126 0.77 3.78 -11.44
N ALA A 127 1.28 4.20 -10.29
CA ALA A 127 0.60 5.15 -9.41
C ALA A 127 0.28 6.46 -10.16
N HIS A 128 1.21 6.96 -10.98
CA HIS A 128 1.03 8.19 -11.74
C HIS A 128 -0.02 8.03 -12.85
N LYS A 129 -0.10 6.88 -13.52
CA LYS A 129 -1.18 6.61 -14.50
C LYS A 129 -2.56 6.67 -13.85
N LEU A 130 -2.67 6.16 -12.63
CA LEU A 130 -3.94 6.09 -11.89
C LEU A 130 -4.30 7.39 -11.17
N ALA A 131 -3.33 8.24 -10.88
CA ALA A 131 -3.51 9.52 -10.20
C ALA A 131 -2.51 10.57 -10.73
N PRO A 132 -2.67 11.05 -11.97
CA PRO A 132 -1.70 11.95 -12.62
C PRO A 132 -1.57 13.30 -11.90
N ASP A 133 -2.65 13.76 -11.26
CA ASP A 133 -2.69 15.03 -10.53
C ASP A 133 -2.11 14.94 -9.10
N ASN A 134 -1.67 13.75 -8.68
CA ASN A 134 -1.07 13.58 -7.36
C ASN A 134 0.37 14.09 -7.34
N ALA A 135 0.55 15.31 -6.83
CA ALA A 135 1.85 15.99 -6.75
C ALA A 135 2.93 15.17 -6.03
N ALA A 136 2.57 14.38 -5.00
CA ALA A 136 3.54 13.55 -4.27
C ALA A 136 4.05 12.40 -5.14
N VAL A 137 3.16 11.75 -5.89
CA VAL A 137 3.52 10.67 -6.83
C VAL A 137 4.41 11.23 -7.95
N THR A 138 4.02 12.36 -8.55
CA THR A 138 4.78 13.00 -9.62
C THR A 138 6.18 13.39 -9.16
N LYS A 139 6.30 14.01 -7.98
CA LYS A 139 7.59 14.40 -7.40
C LYS A 139 8.52 13.20 -7.19
N GLU A 140 8.02 12.12 -6.58
CA GLU A 140 8.83 10.92 -6.33
C GLU A 140 9.19 10.19 -7.63
N LEU A 141 8.28 10.14 -8.60
CA LEU A 141 8.54 9.57 -9.92
C LEU A 141 9.68 10.30 -10.64
N ASP A 142 9.67 11.64 -10.62
CA ASP A 142 10.73 12.44 -11.23
C ASP A 142 12.07 12.25 -10.51
N ALA A 143 12.06 12.15 -9.18
CA ALA A 143 13.26 11.85 -8.40
C ALA A 143 13.82 10.46 -8.76
N ALA A 144 12.97 9.44 -8.86
CA ALA A 144 13.36 8.08 -9.24
C ALA A 144 13.95 8.04 -10.66
N LYS A 145 13.32 8.72 -11.64
CA LYS A 145 13.83 8.82 -13.02
C LYS A 145 15.20 9.48 -13.08
N LYS A 146 15.41 10.58 -12.35
CA LYS A 146 16.72 11.27 -12.28
C LYS A 146 17.79 10.36 -11.71
N LYS A 147 17.47 9.60 -10.65
CA LYS A 147 18.40 8.66 -10.02
C LYS A 147 18.80 7.54 -10.99
N LEU A 148 17.84 6.97 -11.72
CA LEU A 148 18.11 5.94 -12.73
C LEU A 148 18.99 6.48 -13.86
N ALA A 149 18.73 7.69 -14.35
CA ALA A 149 19.56 8.31 -15.38
C ALA A 149 21.01 8.50 -14.90
N ALA A 150 21.20 9.01 -13.68
CA ALA A 150 22.52 9.16 -13.09
C ALA A 150 23.24 7.82 -12.88
N ARG A 151 22.52 6.76 -12.52
CA ARG A 151 23.08 5.39 -12.40
C ARG A 151 23.60 4.88 -13.74
N LYS A 152 22.79 5.01 -14.80
CA LYS A 152 23.16 4.59 -16.16
C LYS A 152 24.37 5.34 -16.71
N GLU A 153 24.48 6.64 -16.45
CA GLU A 153 25.65 7.40 -16.88
C GLU A 153 26.93 6.95 -16.15
N LYS A 154 26.85 6.71 -14.83
CA LYS A 154 27.99 6.15 -14.07
C LYS A 154 28.40 4.76 -14.55
N GLU A 155 27.43 3.89 -14.86
CA GLU A 155 27.69 2.56 -15.42
C GLU A 155 28.39 2.64 -16.78
N LYS A 156 27.95 3.55 -17.67
CA LYS A 156 28.61 3.78 -18.97
C LYS A 156 30.03 4.29 -18.81
N GLU A 157 30.28 5.23 -17.89
CA GLU A 157 31.62 5.75 -17.61
C GLU A 157 32.55 4.67 -17.05
N ALA A 158 32.05 3.86 -16.11
CA ALA A 158 32.81 2.75 -15.55
C ALA A 158 33.16 1.70 -16.63
N TYR A 159 32.20 1.37 -17.50
CA TYR A 159 32.44 0.47 -18.64
C TYR A 159 33.52 1.04 -19.56
N LYS A 160 33.43 2.32 -19.95
CA LYS A 160 34.46 2.97 -20.80
C LYS A 160 35.86 2.92 -20.18
N LYS A 161 35.99 3.08 -18.85
CA LYS A 161 37.28 2.99 -18.15
C LYS A 161 37.82 1.56 -18.04
N PHE A 162 36.95 0.56 -18.01
CA PHE A 162 37.35 -0.85 -17.90
C PHE A 162 37.85 -1.43 -19.23
N PHE A 163 37.38 -0.89 -20.35
CA PHE A 163 37.74 -1.32 -21.70
C PHE A 163 38.62 -0.32 -22.48
N SER A 164 39.20 0.67 -21.78
CA SER A 164 40.17 1.63 -22.32
C SER A 164 41.55 1.44 -21.70
#